data_AF-A0AA51YGY5-F1
#
_entry.id   AF-A0AA51YGY5-F1
#
_cell.length_a   1.000
_cell.length_b   1.000
_cell.length_c   1.000
_cell.angle_alpha   90.00
_cell.angle_beta   90.00
_cell.angle_gamma   90.00
#
_symmetry.space_group_name_H-M   'P 1'
#
loop_
_entity.id
_entity.type
_entity.pdbx_description
1 polymer ?
#
loop_
_entity_poly.entity_id
_entity_poly.type
_entity_poly.pdbx_seq_one_letter_code
_entity_poly.pdbx_strand_id
1 'polypeptide(L)'
;MNSLYNLRDWFYECDRFLFLAEVHYHKDNVIPSEHKFAHELTSSCLDNMFQSIRGMTKEADKYISFDTCVSQDELSNLKEILDNISSGKWDNMDVECIIKAQKIVHKLANAVNADILQNNECRGHPHIYNACKIK
;
A
#
# COMPACT_ATOMS: atom_id res chain seq x y z
N MET A 1 -12.47 4.12 12.62
CA MET A 1 -12.46 3.41 11.33
C MET A 1 -11.45 2.27 11.43
N ASN A 2 -11.73 1.10 10.85
CA ASN A 2 -10.91 -0.10 11.03
C ASN A 2 -9.55 0.09 10.31
N SER A 3 -8.43 0.00 11.06
CA SER A 3 -7.08 0.35 10.58
C SER A 3 -6.64 -0.40 9.31
N LEU A 4 -7.14 -1.62 9.10
CA LEU A 4 -6.89 -2.37 7.86
C LEU A 4 -7.51 -1.71 6.63
N TYR A 5 -8.70 -1.11 6.77
CA TYR A 5 -9.36 -0.41 5.67
C TYR A 5 -8.64 0.90 5.34
N ASN A 6 -8.16 1.62 6.37
CA ASN A 6 -7.32 2.80 6.14
C ASN A 6 -6.04 2.43 5.39
N LEU A 7 -5.38 1.33 5.77
CA LEU A 7 -4.18 0.87 5.06
C LEU A 7 -4.48 0.42 3.62
N ARG A 8 -5.61 -0.25 3.40
CA ARG A 8 -6.07 -0.61 2.04
C ARG A 8 -6.26 0.64 1.18
N ASP A 9 -6.95 1.64 1.71
CA ASP A 9 -7.23 2.88 0.97
C ASP A 9 -5.92 3.65 0.70
N TRP A 10 -4.97 3.62 1.65
CA TRP A 10 -3.63 4.15 1.45
C TRP A 10 -2.88 3.44 0.31
N PHE A 11 -2.91 2.11 0.23
CA PHE A 11 -2.28 1.38 -0.88
C PHE A 11 -2.92 1.71 -2.24
N TYR A 12 -4.22 1.97 -2.28
CA TYR A 12 -4.89 2.42 -3.50
C TYR A 12 -4.42 3.80 -3.96
N GLU A 13 -4.24 4.75 -3.02
CA GLU A 13 -3.67 6.06 -3.35
C GLU A 13 -2.19 5.97 -3.74
N CYS A 14 -1.44 5.08 -3.09
CA CYS A 14 -0.04 4.80 -3.39
C CYS A 14 0.13 4.29 -4.83
N ASP A 15 -0.73 3.39 -5.30
CA ASP A 15 -0.72 2.92 -6.69
C ASP A 15 -0.95 4.06 -7.69
N ARG A 16 -1.93 4.94 -7.43
CA ARG A 16 -2.18 6.14 -8.25
C ARG A 16 -0.98 7.09 -8.28
N PHE A 17 -0.31 7.26 -7.14
CA PHE A 17 0.87 8.11 -7.03
C PHE A 17 2.06 7.57 -7.83
N LEU A 18 2.32 6.27 -7.72
CA LEU A 18 3.35 5.60 -8.50
C LEU A 18 3.03 5.60 -10.00
N PHE A 19 1.76 5.45 -10.39
CA PHE A 19 1.35 5.61 -11.79
C PHE A 19 1.65 7.02 -12.32
N LEU A 20 1.36 8.07 -11.56
CA LEU A 20 1.71 9.43 -11.97
C LEU A 20 3.23 9.61 -12.07
N ALA A 21 4.01 8.98 -11.19
CA ALA A 21 5.47 8.99 -11.25
C ALA A 21 6.01 8.27 -12.49
N GLU A 22 5.39 7.17 -12.91
CA GLU A 22 5.70 6.51 -14.19
C GLU A 22 5.42 7.45 -15.37
N VAL A 23 4.27 8.13 -15.35
CA VAL A 23 3.92 9.11 -16.39
C VAL A 23 4.91 10.29 -16.43
N HIS A 24 5.44 10.73 -15.28
CA HIS A 24 6.46 11.79 -15.22
C HIS A 24 7.66 11.48 -16.13
N TYR A 25 8.16 10.24 -16.16
CA TYR A 25 9.27 9.83 -17.03
C TYR A 25 8.94 9.86 -18.53
N HIS A 26 7.66 9.90 -18.89
CA HIS A 26 7.22 10.05 -20.27
C HIS A 26 6.78 11.48 -20.60
N LYS A 27 6.46 12.28 -19.56
CA LYS A 27 5.90 13.62 -19.64
C LYS A 27 6.30 14.42 -18.39
N ASP A 28 7.40 15.16 -18.50
CA ASP A 28 8.04 15.89 -17.40
C ASP A 28 7.11 16.91 -16.70
N ASN A 29 5.98 17.29 -17.32
CA ASN A 29 5.00 18.20 -16.73
C ASN A 29 4.00 17.52 -15.77
N VAL A 30 4.06 16.20 -15.59
CA VAL A 30 3.28 15.48 -14.59
C VAL A 30 4.09 15.40 -13.31
N ILE A 31 3.68 16.10 -12.26
CA ILE A 31 4.42 16.15 -10.98
C ILE A 31 3.55 15.52 -9.89
N PRO A 32 3.77 14.24 -9.53
CA PRO A 32 2.91 13.52 -8.59
C PRO A 32 2.75 14.22 -7.25
N SER A 33 3.80 14.86 -6.74
CA SER A 33 3.79 15.58 -5.46
C SER A 33 2.88 16.82 -5.43
N GLU A 34 2.48 17.35 -6.59
CA GLU A 34 1.52 18.46 -6.68
C GLU A 34 0.06 17.98 -6.68
N HIS A 35 -0.18 16.67 -6.82
CA HIS A 35 -1.53 16.12 -6.75
C HIS A 35 -2.04 16.05 -5.31
N LYS A 36 -3.34 16.32 -5.13
CA LYS A 36 -4.02 16.17 -3.83
C LYS A 36 -4.43 14.72 -3.62
N PHE A 37 -3.79 14.07 -2.65
CA PHE A 37 -4.18 12.76 -2.11
C PHE A 37 -4.90 12.92 -0.78
N ALA A 38 -5.72 11.94 -0.40
CA ALA A 38 -6.38 11.94 0.90
C ALA A 38 -5.40 11.61 2.04
N HIS A 39 -4.34 10.86 1.73
CA HIS A 39 -3.27 10.50 2.64
C HIS A 39 -1.92 11.09 2.23
N GLU A 40 -1.06 11.25 3.22
CA GLU A 40 0.36 11.49 2.98
C GLU A 40 1.00 10.18 2.48
N LEU A 41 1.70 10.24 1.34
CA LEU A 41 2.26 9.06 0.64
C LEU A 41 3.77 8.94 0.86
N THR A 42 4.18 8.97 2.13
CA THR A 42 5.58 8.92 2.58
C THR A 42 5.89 7.64 3.35
N SER A 43 7.18 7.33 3.48
CA SER A 43 7.64 6.17 4.26
C SER A 43 7.22 6.26 5.73
N SER A 44 7.24 7.46 6.30
CA SER A 44 6.85 7.73 7.69
C SER A 44 5.36 7.44 7.92
N CYS A 45 4.49 7.80 6.97
CA CYS A 45 3.07 7.49 7.03
C CYS A 45 2.84 5.97 7.00
N LEU A 46 3.53 5.26 6.10
CA LEU A 46 3.48 3.81 6.02
C LEU A 46 3.92 3.13 7.32
N ASP A 47 5.04 3.57 7.90
CA ASP A 47 5.53 3.05 9.18
C ASP A 47 4.55 3.28 10.32
N ASN A 48 3.92 4.45 10.38
CA ASN A 48 2.88 4.75 11.37
C ASN A 48 1.67 3.83 11.22
N MET A 49 1.25 3.52 10.00
CA MET A 49 0.16 2.58 9.74
C MET A 49 0.52 1.16 10.16
N PHE A 50 1.73 0.69 9.84
CA PHE A 50 2.21 -0.64 10.25
C PHE A 50 2.33 -0.77 11.77
N GLN A 51 2.86 0.26 12.45
CA GLN A 51 2.93 0.30 13.91
C GLN A 51 1.54 0.27 14.54
N SER A 52 0.59 1.04 13.98
CA SER A 52 -0.80 1.07 14.47
C SER A 52 -1.46 -0.30 14.38
N ILE A 53 -1.23 -1.05 13.30
CA ILE A 53 -1.77 -2.41 13.12
C ILE A 53 -1.08 -3.40 14.08
N ARG A 54 0.25 -3.33 14.23
CA ARG A 54 1.00 -4.12 15.22
C ARG A 54 0.62 -3.82 16.67
N GLY A 55 0.10 -2.63 16.95
CA GLY A 55 -0.47 -2.29 18.26
C GLY A 55 -1.76 -3.06 18.55
N MET A 56 -2.55 -3.34 17.51
CA MET A 56 -3.86 -4.02 17.61
C MET A 56 -3.76 -5.55 17.67
N THR A 57 -2.65 -6.14 17.21
CA THR A 57 -2.42 -7.60 17.26
C THR A 57 -2.30 -8.15 18.67
N LYS A 58 -1.97 -7.33 19.68
CA LYS A 58 -1.91 -7.80 21.07
C LYS A 58 -3.28 -8.21 21.63
N GLU A 59 -4.38 -7.82 20.97
CA GLU A 59 -5.74 -8.13 21.40
C GLU A 59 -6.49 -9.10 20.47
N ALA A 60 -5.94 -9.47 19.29
CA ALA A 60 -6.56 -10.44 18.40
C ALA A 60 -5.54 -11.34 17.69
N ASP A 61 -5.77 -12.66 17.76
CA ASP A 61 -4.87 -13.74 17.30
C ASP A 61 -4.56 -13.79 15.79
N LYS A 62 -5.03 -12.84 14.98
CA LYS A 62 -4.94 -12.90 13.51
C LYS A 62 -4.85 -11.52 12.86
N TYR A 63 -3.63 -11.00 12.68
CA TYR A 63 -3.37 -9.96 11.68
C TYR A 63 -2.02 -10.19 10.98
N ILE A 64 -1.91 -9.68 9.75
CA ILE A 64 -0.74 -9.72 8.87
C ILE A 64 0.59 -9.58 9.61
N SER A 65 1.48 -10.54 9.34
CA SER A 65 2.91 -10.32 9.41
C SER A 65 3.37 -9.77 8.05
N PHE A 66 3.53 -8.45 7.93
CA PHE A 66 3.99 -7.82 6.67
C PHE A 66 5.36 -8.38 6.25
N ASP A 67 6.14 -8.84 7.24
CA ASP A 67 7.46 -9.44 7.12
C ASP A 67 7.44 -10.79 6.37
N THR A 68 6.27 -11.39 6.13
CA THR A 68 6.13 -12.62 5.30
C THR A 68 5.65 -12.35 3.88
N CYS A 69 5.15 -11.14 3.58
CA CYS A 69 4.61 -10.77 2.27
C CYS A 69 5.66 -10.16 1.34
N VAL A 70 6.55 -9.34 1.92
CA VAL A 70 7.63 -8.65 1.22
C VAL A 70 8.91 -8.77 2.01
N SER A 71 10.06 -8.80 1.33
CA SER A 71 11.35 -8.77 2.02
C SER A 71 11.62 -7.39 2.65
N GLN A 72 12.54 -7.34 3.61
CA GLN A 72 12.98 -6.07 4.20
C GLN A 72 13.60 -5.14 3.14
N ASP A 73 14.31 -5.70 2.16
CA ASP A 73 14.89 -4.96 1.05
C ASP A 73 13.80 -4.39 0.12
N GLU A 74 12.77 -5.19 -0.19
CA GLU A 74 11.59 -4.73 -0.95
C GLU A 74 10.90 -3.56 -0.23
N LEU A 75 10.67 -3.70 1.08
CA LEU A 75 10.04 -2.64 1.85
C LEU A 75 10.91 -1.37 1.92
N SER A 76 12.23 -1.52 2.08
CA SER A 76 13.16 -0.39 2.10
C SER A 76 13.18 0.35 0.77
N ASN A 77 13.21 -0.40 -0.35
CA ASN A 77 13.13 0.17 -1.69
C ASN A 77 11.82 0.94 -1.91
N LEU A 78 10.68 0.38 -1.48
CA LEU A 78 9.39 1.07 -1.58
C LEU A 78 9.43 2.41 -0.82
N LYS A 79 9.92 2.40 0.42
CA LYS A 79 10.02 3.60 1.26
C LYS A 79 10.87 4.69 0.61
N GLU A 80 12.04 4.32 0.12
CA GLU A 80 12.95 5.26 -0.54
C GLU A 80 12.30 5.89 -1.78
N ILE A 81 11.64 5.08 -2.60
CA ILE A 81 10.96 5.56 -3.81
C ILE A 81 9.83 6.53 -3.46
N LEU A 82 9.01 6.21 -2.47
CA LEU A 82 7.93 7.09 -2.03
C LEU A 82 8.42 8.44 -1.52
N ASP A 83 9.49 8.45 -0.72
CA ASP A 83 10.07 9.67 -0.19
C ASP A 83 10.75 10.51 -1.28
N ASN A 84 11.43 9.86 -2.23
CA ASN A 84 12.05 10.53 -3.36
C ASN A 84 11.00 11.19 -4.26
N ILE A 85 9.92 10.49 -4.63
CA ILE A 85 8.83 11.08 -5.44
C ILE A 85 8.16 12.21 -4.65
N SER A 86 7.86 12.00 -3.36
CA SER A 86 7.20 13.00 -2.51
C SER A 86 8.03 14.27 -2.35
N SER A 87 9.35 14.14 -2.32
CA SER A 87 10.29 15.27 -2.23
C SER A 87 10.77 15.80 -3.58
N GLY A 88 10.28 15.26 -4.70
CA GLY A 88 10.68 15.66 -6.06
C GLY A 88 12.14 15.33 -6.41
N LYS A 89 12.74 14.35 -5.75
CA LYS A 89 14.12 13.90 -6.01
C LYS A 89 14.15 12.79 -7.06
N TRP A 90 14.24 13.17 -8.32
CA TRP A 90 14.19 12.25 -9.45
C TRP A 90 15.55 11.67 -9.86
N ASP A 91 16.65 12.34 -9.51
CA ASP A 91 18.02 12.02 -9.98
C ASP A 91 18.52 10.62 -9.58
N ASN A 92 17.94 10.02 -8.54
CA ASN A 92 18.33 8.71 -8.01
C ASN A 92 17.34 7.60 -8.38
N MET A 93 16.42 7.84 -9.30
CA MET A 93 15.39 6.89 -9.70
C MET A 93 15.22 6.83 -11.21
N ASP A 94 14.78 5.68 -11.69
CA ASP A 94 14.32 5.49 -13.06
C ASP A 94 12.91 4.86 -13.08
N VAL A 95 12.36 4.70 -14.28
CA VAL A 95 11.04 4.06 -14.47
C VAL A 95 11.01 2.62 -13.96
N GLU A 96 12.13 1.89 -13.98
CA GLU A 96 12.18 0.52 -13.48
C GLU A 96 12.03 0.47 -11.96
N CYS A 97 12.61 1.43 -11.24
CA CYS A 97 12.37 1.62 -9.80
C CYS A 97 10.88 1.80 -9.52
N ILE A 98 10.19 2.67 -10.26
CA ILE A 98 8.74 2.89 -10.09
C ILE A 98 7.94 1.60 -10.30
N ILE A 99 8.23 0.86 -11.38
CA ILE A 99 7.55 -0.42 -11.69
C ILE A 99 7.80 -1.46 -10.58
N LYS A 100 9.01 -1.49 -10.01
CA LYS A 100 9.32 -2.36 -8.86
C LYS A 100 8.50 -1.96 -7.63
N ALA A 101 8.40 -0.66 -7.32
CA ALA A 101 7.58 -0.16 -6.22
C ALA A 101 6.10 -0.53 -6.39
N GLN A 102 5.53 -0.36 -7.60
CA GLN A 102 4.15 -0.75 -7.90
C GLN A 102 3.90 -2.24 -7.60
N LYS A 103 4.83 -3.12 -8.00
CA LYS A 103 4.72 -4.56 -7.68
C LYS A 103 4.72 -4.83 -6.18
N ILE A 104 5.52 -4.10 -5.41
CA ILE A 104 5.58 -4.25 -3.95
C ILE A 104 4.26 -3.76 -3.32
N VAL A 105 3.74 -2.60 -3.75
CA VAL A 105 2.43 -2.09 -3.30
C VAL A 105 1.32 -3.09 -3.60
N HIS A 106 1.29 -3.69 -4.79
CA HIS A 106 0.31 -4.72 -5.13
C HIS A 106 0.38 -5.96 -4.24
N LYS A 107 1.59 -6.44 -3.90
CA LYS A 107 1.74 -7.55 -2.95
C LYS A 107 1.14 -7.20 -1.59
N LEU A 108 1.49 -6.03 -1.06
CA LEU A 108 1.00 -5.55 0.23
C LEU A 108 -0.52 -5.34 0.24
N ALA A 109 -1.08 -4.72 -0.81
CA ALA A 109 -2.51 -4.50 -0.96
C ALA A 109 -3.28 -5.83 -1.01
N ASN A 110 -2.75 -6.83 -1.73
CA ASN A 110 -3.35 -8.16 -1.78
C ASN A 110 -3.32 -8.86 -0.43
N ALA A 111 -2.22 -8.74 0.33
CA ALA A 111 -2.15 -9.28 1.69
C ALA A 111 -3.21 -8.62 2.60
N VAL A 112 -3.31 -7.29 2.59
CA VAL A 112 -4.34 -6.55 3.35
C VAL A 112 -5.75 -6.97 2.97
N ASN A 113 -6.03 -7.13 1.67
CA ASN A 113 -7.35 -7.57 1.21
C ASN A 113 -7.68 -9.00 1.68
N ALA A 114 -6.72 -9.92 1.62
CA ALA A 114 -6.89 -11.29 2.10
C ALA A 114 -7.24 -11.32 3.61
N ASP A 115 -6.55 -10.51 4.41
CA ASP A 115 -6.82 -10.40 5.85
C ASP A 115 -8.17 -9.78 6.16
N ILE A 116 -8.58 -8.74 5.41
CA ILE A 116 -9.91 -8.15 5.57
C ILE A 116 -10.98 -9.21 5.30
N LEU A 117 -10.82 -10.01 4.24
CA LEU A 117 -11.74 -11.10 3.92
C LEU A 117 -11.75 -12.17 5.02
N GLN A 118 -10.59 -12.65 5.45
CA GLN A 118 -10.48 -13.66 6.51
C GLN A 118 -11.07 -13.18 7.85
N ASN A 119 -10.86 -11.92 8.21
CA ASN A 119 -11.45 -11.32 9.42
C ASN A 119 -12.98 -11.23 9.34
N ASN A 120 -13.52 -10.89 8.17
CA ASN A 120 -14.96 -10.89 7.96
C ASN A 120 -15.56 -12.30 8.06
N GLU A 121 -14.88 -13.31 7.51
CA GLU A 121 -15.28 -14.72 7.60
C GLU A 121 -15.28 -15.24 9.04
N CYS A 122 -14.22 -14.95 9.81
CA CYS A 122 -14.13 -15.34 11.21
C CYS A 122 -15.24 -14.71 12.09
N ARG A 123 -15.79 -13.57 11.68
CA ARG A 123 -16.91 -12.90 12.36
C ARG A 123 -18.29 -13.44 11.94
N GLY A 124 -18.34 -14.52 11.16
CA GLY A 124 -19.58 -15.18 10.74
C GLY A 124 -20.31 -14.47 9.60
N HIS A 125 -19.69 -13.48 8.96
CA HIS A 125 -20.24 -12.93 7.73
C HIS A 125 -20.02 -13.92 6.58
N PRO A 126 -21.04 -14.18 5.74
CA PRO A 126 -20.91 -15.11 4.62
C PRO A 126 -19.80 -14.64 3.68
N HIS A 127 -19.02 -15.59 3.12
CA HIS A 127 -18.05 -15.28 2.08
C HIS A 127 -18.71 -14.38 1.02
N ILE A 128 -18.10 -13.23 0.71
CA ILE A 128 -18.63 -12.32 -0.31
C ILE A 128 -18.81 -13.05 -1.65
N TYR A 129 -17.96 -14.05 -1.95
CA TYR A 129 -18.09 -14.93 -3.11
C TYR A 129 -19.30 -15.89 -3.06
N ASN A 130 -19.88 -16.17 -1.88
CA ASN A 130 -21.16 -16.86 -1.75
C ASN A 130 -22.36 -15.91 -1.80
N ALA A 131 -22.19 -14.63 -1.43
CA ALA A 131 -23.22 -13.61 -1.54
C ALA A 131 -23.38 -13.13 -3.00
N CYS A 132 -22.26 -13.03 -3.72
CA CYS A 132 -22.21 -12.72 -5.15
C CYS A 132 -22.20 -13.99 -6.01
N LYS A 133 -23.12 -14.95 -5.76
CA LYS A 133 -23.40 -16.04 -6.71
C LYS A 133 -23.87 -15.43 -8.04
N ILE A 134 -22.92 -15.01 -8.86
CA ILE A 134 -23.09 -14.86 -10.29
C ILE A 134 -23.27 -16.30 -10.79
N LYS A 135 -24.52 -16.63 -11.13
CA LYS A 135 -24.83 -17.81 -11.93
C LYS A 135 -24.39 -17.59 -13.37
#